data_AF-A0A6I3U8M5-F1
#
_entry.id   AF-A0A6I3U8M5-F1
#
_cell.length_a   1.000
_cell.length_b   1.000
_cell.length_c   1.000
_cell.angle_alpha   90.00
_cell.angle_beta   90.00
_cell.angle_gamma   90.00
#
_symmetry.space_group_name_H-M   'P 1'
#
loop_
_entity.id
_entity.type
_entity.pdbx_description
1 polymer ?
#
loop_
_entity_poly.entity_id
_entity_poly.type
_entity_poly.pdbx_seq_one_letter_code
_entity_poly.pdbx_strand_id
1 'polypeptide(L)'
;VALMGYSTFELYMEDTYQIEGEPYFGYFRGAYSAEELQEIEAHAQQFDMTFVPCIQTLAHLSAFVKWGVKEVQELRDVEDILLIGEEKVYDLIDGMFATLSKLQTRKINIGMDEAHLVG
;
A
#
# COMPACT_ATOMS: atom_id res chain seq x y z
N VAL A 1 -15.45 -16.19 -4.57
CA VAL A 1 -16.17 -15.36 -3.57
C VAL A 1 -17.56 -14.92 -4.04
N ALA A 2 -17.76 -14.61 -5.33
CA ALA A 2 -19.07 -14.24 -5.88
C ALA A 2 -20.21 -15.24 -5.57
N LEU A 3 -20.01 -16.54 -5.82
CA LEU A 3 -21.02 -17.58 -5.53
C LEU A 3 -21.36 -17.72 -4.03
N MET A 4 -20.50 -17.21 -3.14
CA MET A 4 -20.73 -17.22 -1.69
C MET A 4 -21.49 -15.97 -1.22
N GLY A 5 -21.73 -14.98 -2.08
CA GLY A 5 -22.49 -13.76 -1.77
C GLY A 5 -21.67 -12.59 -1.24
N TYR A 6 -20.34 -12.58 -1.41
CA TYR A 6 -19.52 -11.42 -1.05
C TYR A 6 -19.74 -10.28 -2.05
N SER A 7 -19.86 -9.05 -1.55
CA SER A 7 -19.98 -7.84 -2.38
C SER A 7 -18.64 -7.21 -2.73
N THR A 8 -17.60 -7.51 -1.95
CA THR A 8 -16.32 -6.79 -1.98
C THR A 8 -15.17 -7.78 -1.93
N PHE A 9 -14.15 -7.52 -2.74
CA PHE A 9 -12.87 -8.20 -2.69
C PHE A 9 -11.82 -7.20 -2.22
N GLU A 10 -10.98 -7.62 -1.27
CA GLU A 10 -9.96 -6.76 -0.68
C GLU A 10 -8.60 -7.45 -0.76
N LEU A 11 -7.55 -6.67 -1.00
CA LEU A 11 -6.17 -7.13 -0.93
C LEU A 11 -5.42 -6.28 0.09
N TYR A 12 -4.81 -6.94 1.08
CA TYR A 12 -3.92 -6.32 2.04
C TYR A 12 -2.49 -6.31 1.49
N MET A 13 -1.93 -5.11 1.37
CA MET A 13 -0.65 -4.85 0.70
C MET A 13 0.14 -3.82 1.51
N GLU A 14 1.11 -4.29 2.29
CA GLU A 14 2.04 -3.42 3.03
C GLU A 14 2.99 -2.72 2.06
N ASP A 15 3.88 -3.51 1.42
CA ASP A 15 4.86 -3.06 0.45
C ASP A 15 4.68 -3.71 -0.93
N THR A 16 3.60 -4.45 -1.15
CA THR A 16 3.42 -5.33 -2.32
C THR A 16 2.62 -4.71 -3.47
N TYR A 17 2.81 -3.41 -3.72
CA TYR A 17 2.37 -2.71 -4.92
C TYR A 17 3.42 -1.69 -5.34
N GLN A 18 3.49 -1.35 -6.63
CA GLN A 18 4.54 -0.49 -7.15
C GLN A 18 4.22 1.00 -6.94
N ILE A 19 5.21 1.76 -6.50
CA ILE A 19 5.14 3.23 -6.39
C ILE A 19 6.20 3.82 -7.32
N GLU A 20 5.79 4.76 -8.16
CA GLU A 20 6.71 5.44 -9.09
C GLU A 20 7.73 6.27 -8.29
N GLY A 21 9.02 6.12 -8.62
CA GLY A 21 10.10 6.80 -7.89
C GLY A 21 10.62 6.07 -6.65
N GLU A 22 9.96 4.99 -6.21
CA GLU A 22 10.30 4.25 -4.99
C GLU A 22 10.81 2.82 -5.28
N PRO A 23 12.05 2.65 -5.77
CA PRO A 23 12.55 1.36 -6.26
C PRO A 23 12.72 0.29 -5.17
N TYR A 24 12.77 0.69 -3.90
CA TYR A 24 12.91 -0.21 -2.75
C TYR A 24 11.57 -0.67 -2.18
N PHE A 25 10.48 0.05 -2.49
CA PHE A 25 9.13 -0.33 -2.08
C PHE A 25 8.69 -1.52 -2.92
N GLY A 26 8.51 -2.69 -2.28
CA GLY A 26 8.17 -3.93 -2.96
C GLY A 26 9.31 -4.64 -3.69
N TYR A 27 10.55 -4.21 -3.49
CA TYR A 27 11.72 -4.79 -4.14
C TYR A 27 11.90 -6.27 -3.76
N PHE A 28 11.95 -7.15 -4.78
CA PHE A 28 11.96 -8.61 -4.63
C PHE A 28 10.78 -9.22 -3.86
N ARG A 29 9.63 -8.54 -3.82
CA ARG A 29 8.44 -8.99 -3.09
C ARG A 29 7.30 -9.49 -3.98
N GLY A 30 7.44 -9.35 -5.30
CA GLY A 30 6.35 -9.58 -6.24
C GLY A 30 5.28 -8.51 -6.13
N ALA A 31 5.69 -7.25 -5.95
CA ALA A 31 4.79 -6.12 -5.83
C ALA A 31 3.99 -5.91 -7.12
N TYR A 32 2.67 -5.83 -6.96
CA TYR A 32 1.75 -5.68 -8.07
C TYR A 32 2.01 -4.39 -8.85
N SER A 33 2.01 -4.49 -10.18
CA SER A 33 1.95 -3.33 -11.04
C SER A 33 0.56 -2.69 -10.98
N ALA A 34 0.46 -1.44 -11.43
CA ALA A 34 -0.85 -0.77 -11.53
C ALA A 34 -1.79 -1.53 -12.47
N GLU A 35 -1.26 -2.09 -13.57
CA GLU A 35 -2.02 -2.85 -14.55
C GLU A 35 -2.54 -4.17 -13.97
N GLU A 36 -1.74 -4.87 -13.15
CA GLU A 36 -2.18 -6.09 -12.47
C GLU A 36 -3.32 -5.80 -11.48
N LEU A 37 -3.23 -4.70 -10.71
CA LEU A 37 -4.32 -4.27 -9.82
C LEU A 37 -5.58 -3.85 -10.59
N GLN A 38 -5.42 -3.19 -11.74
CA GLN A 38 -6.54 -2.85 -12.63
C GLN A 38 -7.20 -4.09 -13.23
N GLU A 39 -6.43 -5.12 -13.60
CA GLU A 39 -6.96 -6.39 -14.10
C GLU A 39 -7.78 -7.10 -13.01
N ILE A 40 -7.26 -7.13 -11.77
CA ILE A 40 -7.97 -7.69 -10.61
C ILE A 40 -9.28 -6.95 -10.36
N GLU A 41 -9.24 -5.61 -10.35
CA GLU A 41 -10.43 -4.78 -10.15
C GLU A 41 -11.45 -4.99 -11.28
N ALA A 42 -11.00 -4.99 -12.54
CA ALA A 42 -11.86 -5.21 -13.70
C ALA A 42 -12.51 -6.60 -13.65
N HIS A 43 -11.78 -7.62 -13.19
CA HIS A 43 -12.32 -8.96 -13.03
C HIS A 43 -13.37 -9.02 -11.91
N ALA A 44 -13.16 -8.35 -10.78
CA ALA A 44 -14.17 -8.24 -9.73
C ALA A 44 -15.45 -7.55 -10.23
N GLN A 45 -15.32 -6.50 -11.04
CA GLN A 45 -16.44 -5.77 -11.64
C GLN A 45 -17.30 -6.62 -12.58
N GLN A 46 -16.74 -7.66 -13.22
CA GLN A 46 -17.52 -8.59 -14.06
C GLN A 46 -18.60 -9.35 -13.27
N PHE A 47 -18.47 -9.40 -11.94
CA PHE A 47 -19.41 -10.04 -11.02
C PHE A 47 -20.19 -9.02 -10.17
N ASP A 48 -20.23 -7.74 -10.59
CA ASP A 48 -20.82 -6.63 -9.82
C ASP A 48 -20.21 -6.47 -8.41
N MET A 49 -18.96 -6.92 -8.22
CA MET A 49 -18.23 -6.78 -6.97
C MET A 49 -17.33 -5.54 -6.98
N THR A 50 -17.14 -4.93 -5.81
CA THR A 50 -16.21 -3.81 -5.63
C THR A 50 -14.83 -4.30 -5.19
N PHE A 51 -13.77 -3.59 -5.58
CA PHE A 51 -12.43 -3.79 -5.05
C PHE A 51 -12.05 -2.73 -4.01
N VAL A 52 -11.40 -3.12 -2.91
CA VAL A 52 -10.87 -2.20 -1.89
C VAL A 52 -9.43 -2.57 -1.56
N PRO A 53 -8.44 -1.75 -1.94
CA PRO A 53 -7.07 -1.92 -1.46
C PRO A 53 -6.99 -1.60 0.03
N CYS A 54 -6.30 -2.46 0.77
CA CYS A 54 -5.92 -2.23 2.16
C CYS A 54 -4.40 -2.04 2.20
N ILE A 55 -3.95 -0.84 2.54
CA ILE A 55 -2.53 -0.47 2.58
C ILE A 55 -2.11 -0.07 3.99
N GLN A 56 -0.84 0.31 4.15
CA GLN A 56 -0.30 0.84 5.39
C GLN A 56 0.30 2.22 5.18
N THR A 57 -0.14 3.19 5.99
CA THR A 57 0.31 4.60 5.93
C THR A 57 1.03 5.05 7.21
N LEU A 58 1.33 4.11 8.13
CA LEU A 58 2.02 4.40 9.39
C LEU A 58 3.02 3.30 9.79
N ALA A 59 2.54 2.11 10.16
CA ALA A 59 3.35 0.98 10.64
C ALA A 59 3.24 -0.22 9.69
N HIS A 60 3.68 -1.41 10.11
CA HIS A 60 3.64 -2.64 9.31
C HIS A 60 4.44 -2.57 8.00
N LEU A 61 5.44 -1.69 7.93
CA LEU A 61 6.29 -1.51 6.75
C LEU A 61 7.68 -2.13 6.92
N SER A 62 7.81 -3.13 7.81
CA SER A 62 9.07 -3.80 8.16
C SER A 62 9.85 -4.30 6.93
N ALA A 63 9.14 -4.78 5.90
CA ALA A 63 9.75 -5.27 4.67
C ALA A 63 10.34 -4.16 3.79
N PHE A 64 9.79 -2.95 3.85
CA PHE A 64 10.29 -1.77 3.17
C PHE A 64 11.42 -1.09 3.97
N VAL A 65 11.16 -0.78 5.24
CA VAL A 65 12.06 0.06 6.04
C VAL A 65 13.39 -0.63 6.43
N LYS A 66 13.56 -1.93 6.13
CA LYS A 66 14.81 -2.66 6.35
C LYS A 66 15.95 -2.27 5.40
N TRP A 67 15.65 -1.62 4.27
CA TRP A 67 16.67 -1.28 3.27
C TRP A 67 17.57 -0.16 3.79
N GLY A 68 18.85 -0.48 4.02
CA GLY A 68 19.86 0.43 4.60
C GLY A 68 20.35 1.56 3.69
N VAL A 69 19.48 2.10 2.83
CA VAL A 69 19.75 3.26 1.96
C VAL A 69 19.18 4.52 2.58
N LYS A 70 19.84 5.67 2.35
CA LYS A 70 19.51 6.92 3.04
C LYS A 70 18.04 7.32 2.80
N GLU A 71 17.58 7.18 1.57
CA GLU A 71 16.25 7.56 1.10
C GLU A 71 15.13 6.77 1.79
N VAL A 72 15.41 5.53 2.23
CA VAL A 72 14.46 4.72 3.00
C VAL A 72 14.61 4.98 4.50
N GLN A 73 15.85 5.08 4.98
CA GLN A 73 16.11 5.25 6.41
C GLN A 73 15.65 6.60 6.96
N GLU A 74 15.64 7.65 6.13
CA GLU A 74 15.13 8.98 6.53
C GLU A 74 13.60 9.02 6.72
N LEU A 75 12.89 7.97 6.29
CA LEU A 75 11.44 7.85 6.45
C LEU A 75 11.03 7.17 7.75
N ARG A 76 11.98 6.69 8.55
CA ARG A 76 11.73 5.80 9.69
C ARG A 76 11.71 6.55 11.01
N ASP A 77 10.74 6.21 11.85
CA ASP A 77 10.76 6.54 13.27
C ASP A 77 11.54 5.45 14.03
N VAL A 78 10.87 4.34 14.32
CA VAL A 78 11.40 3.19 15.04
C VAL A 78 10.78 1.91 14.50
N GLU A 79 11.52 0.80 14.56
CA GLU A 79 11.09 -0.52 14.08
C GLU A 79 10.52 -0.47 12.65
N ASP A 80 9.21 -0.68 12.49
CA ASP A 80 8.46 -0.74 11.25
C ASP A 80 7.57 0.50 11.01
N ILE A 81 7.75 1.56 11.81
CA ILE A 81 6.95 2.77 11.84
C ILE A 81 7.61 3.89 11.01
N LEU A 82 6.80 4.60 10.22
CA LEU A 82 7.19 5.80 9.48
C LEU A 82 7.25 7.04 10.39
N LEU A 83 8.15 7.97 10.06
CA LEU A 83 8.38 9.19 10.83
C LEU A 83 7.27 10.24 10.61
N ILE A 84 6.38 10.37 11.59
CA ILE A 84 5.33 11.39 11.58
C ILE A 84 5.96 12.79 11.58
N GLY A 85 5.51 13.65 10.66
CA GLY A 85 5.99 15.03 10.54
C GLY A 85 7.19 15.21 9.61
N GLU A 86 7.70 14.13 9.01
CA GLU A 86 8.68 14.20 7.93
C GLU A 86 7.97 14.38 6.58
N GLU A 87 8.33 15.43 5.83
CA GLU A 87 7.68 15.75 4.55
C GLU A 87 7.86 14.62 3.53
N LYS A 88 9.01 13.94 3.54
CA LYS A 88 9.27 12.81 2.64
C LYS A 88 8.39 11.59 2.91
N VAL A 89 7.91 11.43 4.14
CA VAL A 89 6.92 10.40 4.46
C VAL A 89 5.59 10.72 3.79
N TYR A 90 5.20 12.00 3.77
CA TYR A 90 4.01 12.42 3.04
C TYR A 90 4.19 12.30 1.52
N ASP A 91 5.39 12.57 0.98
CA ASP A 91 5.69 12.31 -0.44
C ASP A 91 5.52 10.82 -0.79
N LEU A 92 5.99 9.91 0.06
CA LEU A 92 5.79 8.47 -0.10
C LEU A 92 4.29 8.12 -0.10
N ILE A 93 3.52 8.65 0.86
CA ILE A 93 2.08 8.42 0.98
C ILE A 93 1.35 8.96 -0.26
N ASP A 94 1.72 10.14 -0.74
CA ASP A 94 1.19 10.70 -2.00
C ASP A 94 1.48 9.78 -3.17
N GLY A 95 2.68 9.19 -3.23
CA GLY A 95 3.03 8.13 -4.19
C GLY A 95 2.11 6.90 -4.09
N MET A 96 1.74 6.47 -2.88
CA MET A 96 0.77 5.37 -2.68
C MET A 96 -0.57 5.72 -3.30
N PHE A 97 -1.11 6.91 -2.99
CA PHE A 97 -2.38 7.38 -3.54
C PHE A 97 -2.31 7.62 -5.05
N ALA A 98 -1.16 8.07 -5.58
CA ALA A 98 -0.96 8.23 -7.01
C ALA A 98 -1.08 6.89 -7.75
N THR A 99 -0.48 5.81 -7.24
CA THR A 99 -0.67 4.47 -7.80
C THR A 99 -2.12 4.02 -7.72
N LEU A 100 -2.76 4.14 -6.55
CA LEU A 100 -4.13 3.65 -6.34
C LEU A 100 -5.19 4.50 -7.05
N SER A 101 -4.89 5.76 -7.38
CA SER A 101 -5.78 6.63 -8.15
C SER A 101 -6.06 6.12 -9.58
N LYS A 102 -5.19 5.23 -10.08
CA LYS A 102 -5.32 4.55 -11.39
C LYS A 102 -6.44 3.50 -11.38
N LEU A 103 -6.88 3.06 -10.20
CA LEU A 103 -8.04 2.18 -10.04
C LEU A 103 -9.34 2.97 -10.17
N GLN A 104 -10.46 2.29 -10.38
CA GLN A 104 -11.80 2.87 -10.43
C GLN A 104 -12.35 3.14 -9.02
N THR A 105 -12.03 2.27 -8.07
CA THR A 105 -12.47 2.39 -6.68
C THR A 105 -11.99 3.70 -6.05
N ARG A 106 -12.83 4.27 -5.18
CA ARG A 106 -12.50 5.44 -4.36
C ARG A 106 -12.65 5.12 -2.87
N LYS A 107 -12.67 3.84 -2.53
CA LYS A 107 -12.65 3.32 -1.16
C LYS A 107 -11.32 2.61 -0.93
N ILE A 108 -10.67 2.94 0.17
CA ILE A 108 -9.37 2.42 0.58
C ILE A 108 -9.38 2.23 2.10
N ASN A 109 -8.71 1.20 2.59
CA ASN A 109 -8.33 1.09 4.00
C ASN A 109 -6.86 1.51 4.13
N ILE A 110 -6.58 2.50 4.98
CA ILE A 110 -5.26 3.12 5.13
C ILE A 110 -4.41 2.47 6.23
N GLY A 111 -4.94 1.45 6.92
CA GLY A 111 -4.25 0.76 8.01
C GLY A 111 -4.15 1.63 9.25
N MET A 112 -2.92 1.93 9.67
CA MET A 112 -2.55 2.68 10.89
C MET A 112 -2.66 1.90 12.21
N ASP A 113 -2.68 0.58 12.14
CA ASP A 113 -2.70 -0.31 13.31
C ASP A 113 -1.30 -0.65 13.85
N GLU A 114 -1.28 -1.26 15.05
CA GLU A 114 -0.11 -1.80 15.81
C GLU A 114 1.15 -0.92 15.96
N ALA A 115 1.05 0.40 15.79
CA ALA A 115 2.13 1.38 15.99
C ALA A 115 2.41 1.70 17.48
N HIS A 116 2.78 0.70 18.29
CA HIS A 116 2.90 0.84 19.75
C HIS A 116 3.98 1.81 20.24
N LEU A 117 5.06 1.96 19.47
CA LEU A 117 6.23 2.77 19.81
C LEU A 117 6.28 4.09 19.03
N VAL A 118 5.14 4.56 18.52
CA VAL A 118 5.07 5.81 17.75
C VAL A 118 5.44 7.02 18.62
N GLY A 119 6.38 7.85 18.14
CA GLY A 119 6.85 9.09 18.78
C GLY A 119 7.89 8.91 19.88
#